data_AF-A0A662Q442-F1
#
_entry.id   AF-A0A662Q442-F1
#
_cell.length_a   1.000
_cell.length_b   1.000
_cell.length_c   1.000
_cell.angle_alpha   90.00
_cell.angle_beta   90.00
_cell.angle_gamma   90.00
#
_symmetry.space_group_name_H-M   'P 1'
#
loop_
_entity.id
_entity.type
_entity.pdbx_description
1 polymer ?
#
loop_
_entity_poly.entity_id
_entity_poly.type
_entity_poly.pdbx_seq_one_letter_code
_entity_poly.pdbx_strand_id
1 'polypeptide(L)'
;MIKLKQIKTKYGRATLVFEADFPDGTVRTVEIDDEEIRERLKTVRKILGRPATKTDLKYVIKTLFKELREGKEEMPETFDYAEFIEVDLEAEG
;
A
#
# COMPACT_ATOMS: atom_id res chain seq x y z
N MET A 1 13.04 8.26 -9.36
CA MET A 1 12.53 9.35 -8.50
C MET A 1 11.16 8.98 -7.97
N ILE A 2 10.93 9.23 -6.68
CA ILE A 2 9.63 9.09 -6.00
C ILE A 2 9.48 10.33 -5.12
N LYS A 3 8.39 11.07 -5.26
CA LYS A 3 8.14 12.32 -4.54
C LYS A 3 6.70 12.37 -4.05
N LEU A 4 6.50 12.54 -2.75
CA LEU A 4 5.16 12.82 -2.20
C LEU A 4 4.73 14.21 -2.68
N LYS A 5 3.65 14.26 -3.46
CA LYS A 5 3.06 15.52 -3.97
C LYS A 5 2.01 16.06 -3.04
N GLN A 6 1.14 15.19 -2.55
CA GLN A 6 -0.04 15.58 -1.78
C GLN A 6 -0.43 14.48 -0.81
N ILE A 7 -1.05 14.86 0.30
CA ILE A 7 -1.78 13.95 1.17
C ILE A 7 -3.25 14.37 1.07
N LYS A 8 -4.12 13.45 0.67
CA LYS A 8 -5.57 13.63 0.64
C LYS A 8 -6.13 12.99 1.90
N THR A 9 -6.96 13.71 2.64
CA THR A 9 -7.67 13.16 3.80
C THR A 9 -9.16 13.20 3.52
N LYS A 10 -9.82 12.04 3.54
CA LYS A 10 -11.27 11.93 3.34
C LYS A 10 -11.85 10.96 4.37
N TYR A 11 -12.86 11.41 5.12
CA TYR A 11 -13.52 10.62 6.18
C TYR A 11 -12.54 9.96 7.17
N GLY A 12 -11.46 10.66 7.54
CA GLY A 12 -10.45 10.14 8.48
C GLY A 12 -9.44 9.16 7.89
N ARG A 13 -9.56 8.78 6.60
CA ARG A 13 -8.54 8.02 5.87
C ARG A 13 -7.61 8.96 5.13
N ALA A 14 -6.32 8.64 5.15
CA ALA A 14 -5.28 9.40 4.47
C ALA A 14 -4.79 8.62 3.25
N THR A 15 -4.78 9.27 2.10
CA THR A 15 -4.22 8.73 0.85
C THR A 15 -3.03 9.58 0.47
N LEU A 16 -1.87 8.94 0.31
CA LEU A 16 -0.63 9.58 -0.09
C LEU A 16 -0.50 9.55 -1.61
N VAL A 17 -0.39 10.74 -2.21
CA VAL A 17 -0.29 10.92 -3.65
C VAL A 17 1.16 11.21 -4.00
N PHE A 18 1.78 10.29 -4.72
CA PHE A 18 3.17 10.34 -5.12
C PHE A 18 3.31 10.59 -6.62
N GLU A 19 4.31 11.35 -7.01
CA GLU A 19 4.82 11.42 -8.38
C GLU A 19 6.07 10.53 -8.46
N ALA A 20 6.09 9.61 -9.42
CA ALA A 20 7.22 8.70 -9.62
C ALA A 20 7.52 8.48 -11.10
N ASP A 21 8.81 8.31 -11.41
CA ASP A 21 9.22 7.82 -12.72
C ASP A 21 9.09 6.31 -12.83
N PHE A 22 8.81 5.86 -14.04
CA PHE A 22 8.67 4.47 -14.43
C PHE A 22 9.72 4.08 -15.49
N PRO A 23 9.98 2.78 -15.68
CA PRO A 23 11.03 2.29 -16.59
C PRO A 23 10.80 2.67 -18.05
N ASP A 24 9.56 3.01 -18.41
CA ASP A 24 9.15 3.51 -19.73
C ASP A 24 9.49 5.00 -19.95
N GLY A 25 10.14 5.65 -18.97
CA GLY A 25 10.48 7.07 -19.00
C GLY A 25 9.30 7.98 -18.66
N THR A 26 8.13 7.44 -18.35
CA THR A 26 6.97 8.25 -17.96
C THR A 26 7.01 8.62 -16.49
N VAL A 27 6.47 9.79 -16.16
CA VAL A 27 6.21 10.21 -14.79
C VAL A 27 4.71 10.08 -14.55
N ARG A 28 4.33 9.27 -13.56
CA ARG A 28 2.92 9.01 -13.23
C ARG A 28 2.65 9.38 -11.78
N THR A 29 1.39 9.73 -11.54
CA THR A 29 0.87 9.91 -10.18
C THR A 29 0.33 8.59 -9.68
N VAL A 30 0.77 8.18 -8.49
CA VAL A 30 0.35 6.96 -7.81
C VAL A 30 -0.28 7.35 -6.47
N GLU A 31 -1.47 6.84 -6.20
CA GLU A 31 -2.17 7.03 -4.94
C GLU A 31 -2.03 5.76 -4.10
N ILE A 32 -1.51 5.88 -2.88
CA ILE A 32 -1.32 4.77 -1.95
C ILE A 32 -2.07 5.10 -0.66
N ASP A 33 -2.85 4.16 -0.13
CA ASP A 33 -3.51 4.33 1.16
C ASP A 33 -2.47 4.31 2.31
N ASP A 34 -2.62 5.21 3.30
CA ASP A 34 -1.80 5.19 4.52
C ASP A 34 -1.89 3.85 5.25
N GLU A 35 -3.04 3.17 5.16
CA GLU A 35 -3.26 1.86 5.77
C GLU A 35 -2.27 0.82 5.23
N GLU A 36 -2.05 0.75 3.92
CA GLU A 36 -1.10 -0.21 3.32
C GLU A 36 0.34 0.03 3.82
N ILE A 37 0.78 1.29 3.86
CA ILE A 37 2.09 1.64 4.38
C ILE A 37 2.20 1.27 5.87
N ARG A 38 1.14 1.50 6.65
CA ARG A 38 1.08 1.12 8.07
C ARG A 38 1.13 -0.39 8.26
N GLU A 39 0.46 -1.17 7.45
CA GLU A 39 0.48 -2.63 7.52
C GLU A 39 1.87 -3.18 7.26
N ARG A 40 2.53 -2.71 6.19
CA ARG A 40 3.92 -3.08 5.89
C ARG A 40 4.87 -2.68 7.03
N LEU A 41 4.67 -1.51 7.63
CA LEU A 41 5.45 -1.06 8.79
C LEU A 41 5.20 -1.89 10.06
N LYS A 42 3.96 -2.35 10.30
CA LYS A 42 3.66 -3.29 11.39
C LYS A 42 4.44 -4.59 11.20
N THR A 43 4.50 -5.11 9.98
CA THR A 43 5.30 -6.30 9.65
C THR A 43 6.79 -6.06 9.88
N VAL A 44 7.34 -4.93 9.42
CA VAL A 44 8.74 -4.56 9.69
C VAL A 44 9.02 -4.49 11.20
N ARG A 45 8.13 -3.88 11.98
CA ARG A 45 8.26 -3.82 13.45
C ARG A 45 8.24 -5.21 14.08
N LYS A 46 7.36 -6.11 13.62
CA LYS A 46 7.29 -7.49 14.13
C LYS A 46 8.60 -8.25 13.87
N ILE A 47 9.18 -8.08 12.69
CA ILE A 47 10.42 -8.76 12.28
C ILE A 47 11.63 -8.20 13.03
N LEU A 48 11.74 -6.87 13.12
CA LEU A 48 12.92 -6.21 13.71
C LEU A 48 12.89 -6.13 15.24
N GLY A 49 11.74 -6.41 15.87
CA GLY A 49 11.58 -6.32 17.33
C GLY A 49 11.72 -4.92 17.92
N ARG A 50 11.79 -3.88 17.09
CA ARG A 50 11.92 -2.46 17.50
C ARG A 50 10.90 -1.58 16.78
N PRO A 51 10.57 -0.39 17.32
CA PRO A 51 9.73 0.57 16.62
C PRO A 51 10.28 0.90 15.22
N ALA A 52 9.37 1.08 14.26
CA ALA A 52 9.73 1.50 12.92
C ALA A 52 10.22 2.94 12.93
N THR A 53 11.30 3.19 12.20
CA THR A 53 11.94 4.51 12.07
C THR A 53 11.54 5.19 10.76
N LYS A 54 11.86 6.48 10.64
CA LYS A 54 11.72 7.21 9.35
C LYS A 54 12.48 6.53 8.22
N THR A 55 13.58 5.85 8.52
CA THR A 55 14.37 5.10 7.54
C THR A 55 13.59 3.88 7.04
N ASP A 56 12.96 3.14 7.95
CA ASP A 56 12.14 1.98 7.62
C ASP A 56 10.92 2.38 6.76
N LEU A 57 10.27 3.51 7.08
CA LEU A 57 9.21 4.09 6.25
C LEU A 57 9.69 4.39 4.81
N LYS A 58 10.87 5.01 4.66
CA LYS A 58 11.44 5.27 3.33
C LYS A 58 11.71 3.97 2.56
N TYR A 59 12.15 2.91 3.24
CA TYR A 59 12.35 1.61 2.61
C TYR A 59 11.03 0.99 2.17
N VAL A 60 10.00 0.99 3.01
CA VAL A 60 8.66 0.49 2.66
C VAL A 60 8.13 1.19 1.40
N ILE A 61 8.18 2.53 1.35
CA ILE A 61 7.73 3.29 0.19
C ILE A 61 8.57 2.95 -1.06
N LYS A 62 9.89 2.84 -0.93
CA LYS A 62 10.74 2.45 -2.07
C LYS A 62 10.43 1.06 -2.58
N THR A 63 10.14 0.11 -1.69
CA THR A 63 9.77 -1.26 -2.04
C THR A 63 8.44 -1.32 -2.76
N LEU A 64 7.41 -0.60 -2.27
CA LEU A 64 6.12 -0.42 -2.96
C LEU A 64 6.31 0.03 -4.41
N PHE A 65 7.05 1.12 -4.62
CA PHE A 65 7.34 1.62 -5.97
C PHE A 65 8.21 0.68 -6.81
N LYS A 66 9.06 -0.13 -6.17
CA LYS A 66 9.83 -1.14 -6.89
C LYS A 66 8.90 -2.24 -7.41
N GLU A 67 7.99 -2.74 -6.58
CA GLU A 67 7.00 -3.75 -6.96
C GLU A 67 6.10 -3.25 -8.09
N LEU A 68 5.58 -2.01 -7.97
CA LEU A 68 4.82 -1.33 -9.02
C LEU A 68 5.59 -1.23 -10.35
N ARG A 69 6.89 -0.90 -10.31
CA ARG A 69 7.72 -0.81 -11.52
C ARG A 69 8.06 -2.17 -12.12
N GLU A 70 8.15 -3.20 -11.29
CA GLU A 70 8.41 -4.57 -11.71
C GLU A 70 7.16 -5.25 -12.31
N GLY A 71 6.02 -4.54 -12.37
CA GLY A 71 4.76 -5.11 -12.85
C GLY A 71 4.25 -6.23 -11.93
N LYS A 72 4.74 -6.27 -10.69
CA LYS A 72 4.10 -7.07 -9.64
C LYS A 72 2.87 -6.27 -9.24
N GLU A 73 1.79 -6.48 -9.98
CA GLU A 73 0.47 -6.00 -9.59
C GLU A 73 0.26 -6.33 -8.12
N GLU A 74 -0.04 -5.27 -7.37
CA GLU A 74 -0.48 -5.36 -6.00
C GLU A 74 -1.73 -6.26 -5.96
N MET A 75 -1.89 -6.94 -4.83
CA MET A 75 -2.90 -7.95 -4.50
C MET A 75 -4.27 -7.82 -5.20
N PRO A 76 -4.95 -8.96 -5.45
CA PRO A 76 -6.12 -9.07 -6.32
C PRO A 76 -7.14 -7.96 -6.10
N GLU A 77 -7.70 -7.51 -7.22
CA GLU A 77 -8.92 -6.72 -7.35
C GLU A 77 -9.81 -6.93 -6.12
N THR A 78 -10.16 -5.83 -5.46
CA THR A 78 -11.17 -5.75 -4.40
C THR A 78 -12.13 -6.92 -4.45
N PHE A 79 -12.05 -7.84 -3.49
CA PHE A 79 -13.03 -8.90 -3.38
C PHE A 79 -14.42 -8.26 -3.25
N ASP A 80 -15.39 -8.70 -4.06
CA ASP A 80 -16.75 -8.24 -3.92
C ASP A 80 -17.36 -8.85 -2.65
N TYR A 81 -17.17 -8.15 -1.53
CA TYR A 81 -17.67 -8.61 -0.24
C TYR A 81 -19.20 -8.68 -0.19
N ALA A 82 -19.92 -8.15 -1.20
CA ALA A 82 -21.35 -8.35 -1.33
C ALA A 82 -21.71 -9.84 -1.47
N GLU A 83 -20.81 -10.66 -2.01
CA GLU A 83 -21.01 -12.12 -2.15
C GLU A 83 -21.01 -12.86 -0.80
N PHE A 84 -20.55 -12.23 0.28
CA PHE A 84 -20.57 -12.80 1.63
C PHE A 84 -21.80 -12.35 2.45
N ILE A 85 -22.68 -11.54 1.89
CA ILE A 85 -23.94 -11.18 2.54
C ILE A 85 -24.80 -12.47 2.64
N GLU A 86 -25.23 -12.80 3.86
CA GLU A 86 -26.03 -14.01 4.19
C GLU A 86 -25.32 -15.37 3.99
N VAL A 87 -24.02 -15.37 3.68
CA VAL A 87 -23.22 -16.61 3.67
C VAL A 87 -22.86 -16.98 5.11
N ASP A 88 -23.22 -18.21 5.51
CA ASP A 88 -22.72 -18.80 6.75
C ASP A 88 -21.26 -19.23 6.56
N LEU A 89 -20.34 -18.40 7.06
CA LEU A 89 -18.89 -18.59 6.98
C LEU A 89 -18.38 -19.73 7.88
N GLU A 90 -19.22 -20.30 8.74
CA GLU A 90 -18.87 -21.42 9.63
C GLU A 90 -19.56 -22.74 9.23
N ALA A 91 -20.39 -22.75 8.19
CA ALA A 91 -20.95 -23.98 7.65
C ALA A 91 -19.83 -24.79 6.97
N GLU A 92 -19.46 -25.93 7.56
CA GLU A 92 -18.39 -26.81 7.07
C GLU A 92 -18.62 -27.20 5.59
N GLY A 93 -17.60 -26.94 4.76
CA GLY A 93 -17.44 -27.46 3.41
C GLY A 93 -16.14 -28.25 3.28
#